data_AF-A0A4Y4K5U5-F1
#
_entry.id   AF-A0A4Y4K5U5-F1
#
_cell.length_a   1.000
_cell.length_b   1.000
_cell.length_c   1.000
_cell.angle_alpha   90.00
_cell.angle_beta   90.00
_cell.angle_gamma   90.00
#
_symmetry.space_group_name_H-M   'P 1'
#
loop_
_entity.id
_entity.type
_entity.pdbx_description
1 polymer ?
#
loop_
_entity_poly.entity_id
_entity_poly.type
_entity_poly.pdbx_seq_one_letter_code
_entity_poly.pdbx_strand_id
1 'polypeptide(L)'
;MMPLVRAWAVGVVVLVVTEYAQMTLLYGNLVGPRGVGSFGAALALVHLPNLVCVVLATWAAARAHPAPWREIPARHAVAGCAVPVAAQLLTVSLRWERAGPSSLAMWMSTGVLLAGCALGLLLERRQEEVRP
;
A
#
# COMPACT_ATOMS: atom_id res chain seq x y z
N MET A 1 -12.16 -20.03 3.99
CA MET A 1 -10.93 -19.62 3.27
C MET A 1 -11.21 -18.73 2.06
N MET A 2 -12.12 -19.11 1.15
CA MET A 2 -12.53 -18.33 -0.04
C MET A 2 -12.72 -16.81 0.15
N PRO A 3 -13.41 -16.30 1.19
CA PRO A 3 -13.65 -14.86 1.32
C PRO A 3 -12.39 -14.04 1.65
N LEU A 4 -11.47 -14.62 2.43
CA LEU A 4 -10.19 -13.98 2.78
C LEU A 4 -9.26 -13.92 1.56
N VAL A 5 -9.17 -15.03 0.81
CA VAL A 5 -8.41 -15.10 -0.44
C VAL A 5 -8.96 -14.10 -1.45
N ARG A 6 -10.28 -13.95 -1.55
CA ARG A 6 -10.91 -12.94 -2.42
C ARG A 6 -10.54 -11.52 -1.99
N ALA A 7 -10.56 -11.22 -0.69
CA ALA A 7 -10.16 -9.92 -0.18
C ALA A 7 -8.70 -9.59 -0.53
N TRP A 8 -7.80 -10.55 -0.39
CA TRP A 8 -6.41 -10.39 -0.80
C TRP A 8 -6.26 -10.25 -2.31
N ALA A 9 -7.00 -11.03 -3.11
CA ALA A 9 -6.98 -10.91 -4.56
C ALA A 9 -7.40 -9.51 -5.02
N VAL A 10 -8.44 -8.94 -4.42
CA VAL A 10 -8.86 -7.55 -4.69
C VAL A 10 -7.75 -6.57 -4.31
N GLY A 11 -7.16 -6.71 -3.12
CA GLY A 11 -6.04 -5.86 -2.69
C GLY A 11 -4.84 -5.94 -3.65
N VAL A 12 -4.49 -7.14 -4.12
CA VAL A 12 -3.40 -7.35 -5.08
C VAL A 12 -3.71 -6.70 -6.43
N VAL A 13 -4.91 -6.90 -6.96
CA VAL A 13 -5.31 -6.29 -8.24
C VAL A 13 -5.25 -4.77 -8.14
N VAL A 14 -5.78 -4.18 -7.06
CA VAL A 14 -5.75 -2.73 -6.85
C VAL A 14 -4.31 -2.23 -6.72
N LEU A 15 -3.46 -2.92 -5.95
CA LEU A 15 -2.06 -2.55 -5.79
C LEU A 15 -1.32 -2.58 -7.14
N VAL A 16 -1.42 -3.69 -7.88
CA VAL A 16 -0.75 -3.85 -9.19
C VAL A 16 -1.23 -2.82 -10.20
N VAL A 17 -2.53 -2.55 -10.28
CA VAL A 17 -3.09 -1.58 -11.22
C VAL A 17 -2.65 -0.15 -10.87
N THR A 18 -2.67 0.20 -9.59
CA THR A 18 -2.29 1.54 -9.13
C THR A 18 -0.78 1.78 -9.25
N GLU A 19 0.05 0.79 -8.91
CA GLU A 19 1.50 0.85 -9.14
C GLU A 19 1.85 0.90 -10.62
N TYR A 20 1.18 0.11 -11.47
CA TYR A 20 1.38 0.17 -12.92
C TYR A 20 1.02 1.54 -13.47
N ALA A 21 -0.14 2.08 -13.09
CA ALA A 21 -0.54 3.43 -13.48
C ALA A 21 0.48 4.48 -12.99
N GLN A 22 0.99 4.36 -11.78
CA GLN A 22 2.06 5.22 -11.28
C GLN A 22 3.34 5.08 -12.12
N MET A 23 3.77 3.87 -12.46
CA MET A 23 4.96 3.64 -13.26
C MET A 23 4.82 4.23 -14.67
N THR A 24 3.68 4.00 -15.33
CA THR A 24 3.46 4.44 -16.71
C THR A 24 3.16 5.92 -16.81
N LEU A 25 2.29 6.45 -15.93
CA LEU A 25 1.79 7.83 -16.04
C LEU A 25 2.68 8.83 -15.31
N LEU A 26 3.22 8.46 -14.13
CA LEU A 26 4.03 9.38 -13.33
C LEU A 26 5.51 9.23 -13.70
N TYR A 27 6.09 8.05 -13.53
CA TYR A 27 7.52 7.87 -13.80
C TYR A 27 7.86 8.02 -15.28
N GLY A 28 7.10 7.36 -16.16
CA GLY A 28 7.35 7.42 -17.61
C GLY A 28 7.29 8.82 -18.21
N ASN A 29 6.46 9.71 -17.66
CA ASN A 29 6.26 11.06 -18.21
C ASN A 29 7.02 12.17 -17.46
N LEU A 30 7.17 12.06 -16.13
CA LEU A 30 7.72 13.14 -15.30
C LEU A 30 9.18 12.90 -14.89
N VAL A 31 9.64 11.64 -14.89
CA VAL A 31 11.02 11.30 -14.54
C VAL A 31 11.79 11.02 -15.82
N GLY A 32 12.37 12.08 -16.40
CA GLY A 32 13.29 11.95 -17.53
C GLY A 32 14.53 11.09 -17.20
N PRO A 33 15.39 10.77 -18.18
CA PRO A 33 16.50 9.82 -18.03
C PRO A 33 17.56 10.20 -16.98
N ARG A 34 17.52 11.43 -16.45
CA ARG A 34 18.42 11.92 -15.38
C ARG A 34 17.88 11.70 -13.96
N GLY A 35 16.65 11.20 -13.79
CA GLY A 35 16.04 10.96 -12.48
C GLY A 35 15.48 12.23 -11.81
N VAL A 36 15.03 12.08 -10.57
CA VAL A 36 14.52 13.18 -9.72
C VAL A 36 15.69 13.95 -9.10
N GLY A 37 15.86 15.22 -9.50
CA GLY A 37 17.02 16.04 -9.11
C GLY A 37 17.03 16.54 -7.66
N SER A 38 16.01 16.26 -6.85
CA SER A 38 15.94 16.69 -5.45
C SER A 38 15.23 15.69 -4.55
N PHE A 39 15.59 15.69 -3.25
CA PHE A 39 14.98 14.85 -2.22
C PHE A 39 13.47 15.11 -2.08
N GLY A 40 13.04 16.37 -2.20
CA GLY A 40 11.62 16.73 -2.19
C GLY A 40 10.87 16.20 -3.41
N ALA A 41 11.49 16.21 -4.59
CA ALA A 41 10.93 15.60 -5.79
C ALA A 41 10.84 14.06 -5.63
N ALA A 42 11.85 13.42 -5.03
CA ALA A 42 11.79 11.99 -4.71
C ALA A 42 10.64 11.69 -3.73
N LEU A 43 10.46 12.48 -2.67
CA LEU A 43 9.33 12.34 -1.75
C LEU A 43 7.97 12.50 -2.45
N ALA A 44 7.81 13.54 -3.26
CA ALA A 44 6.55 13.84 -3.94
C ALA A 44 6.21 12.85 -5.07
N LEU A 45 7.21 12.39 -5.84
CA LEU A 45 6.99 11.54 -7.03
C LEU A 45 7.08 10.04 -6.72
N VAL A 46 7.74 9.64 -5.63
CA VAL A 46 7.92 8.23 -5.26
C VAL A 46 7.06 7.84 -4.06
N HIS A 47 7.20 8.56 -2.95
CA HIS A 47 6.60 8.14 -1.68
C HIS A 47 5.12 8.51 -1.56
N LEU A 48 4.73 9.70 -2.05
CA LEU A 48 3.32 10.14 -2.02
C LEU A 48 2.40 9.24 -2.86
N PRO A 49 2.75 8.89 -4.12
CA PRO A 49 1.89 8.05 -4.94
C PRO A 49 1.89 6.60 -4.45
N ASN A 50 3.02 6.12 -3.93
CA ASN A 50 3.09 4.80 -3.28
C ASN A 50 2.18 4.74 -2.03
N LEU A 51 2.13 5.82 -1.24
CA LEU A 51 1.19 5.93 -0.12
C LEU A 51 -0.26 5.75 -0.60
N VAL A 52 -0.65 6.43 -1.69
CA VAL A 52 -2.00 6.32 -2.27
C VAL A 52 -2.29 4.88 -2.71
N CYS A 53 -1.34 4.21 -3.38
CA CYS A 53 -1.48 2.81 -3.78
C CYS A 53 -1.72 1.90 -2.57
N VAL A 54 -0.94 2.06 -1.49
CA VAL A 54 -1.09 1.30 -0.25
C VAL A 54 -2.44 1.57 0.42
N VAL A 55 -2.87 2.83 0.49
CA VAL A 55 -4.18 3.21 1.06
C VAL A 55 -5.31 2.53 0.28
N LEU A 56 -5.30 2.63 -1.04
CA LEU A 56 -6.34 2.07 -1.90
C LEU A 56 -6.37 0.53 -1.82
N ALA A 57 -5.21 -0.12 -1.84
CA ALA A 57 -5.11 -1.57 -1.72
C ALA A 57 -5.61 -2.06 -0.36
N THR A 58 -5.22 -1.38 0.73
CA THR A 58 -5.67 -1.70 2.10
C THR A 58 -7.18 -1.52 2.22
N TRP A 59 -7.71 -0.40 1.74
CA TRP A 59 -9.13 -0.09 1.78
C TRP A 59 -9.96 -1.10 0.97
N ALA A 60 -9.53 -1.41 -0.26
CA ALA A 60 -10.24 -2.36 -1.11
C ALA A 60 -10.24 -3.78 -0.54
N ALA A 61 -9.12 -4.22 0.04
CA ALA A 61 -9.02 -5.51 0.73
C ALA A 61 -9.91 -5.55 1.99
N ALA A 62 -9.91 -4.48 2.79
CA ALA A 62 -10.78 -4.35 3.96
C ALA A 62 -12.27 -4.41 3.58
N ARG A 63 -12.68 -3.72 2.52
CA ARG A 63 -14.07 -3.74 2.01
C ARG A 63 -14.54 -5.10 1.52
N ALA A 64 -13.65 -5.84 0.87
CA ALA A 64 -13.97 -7.14 0.32
C ALA A 64 -14.08 -8.24 1.40
N HIS A 65 -13.69 -7.95 2.65
CA HIS A 65 -13.72 -8.87 3.78
C HIS A 65 -15.14 -8.96 4.39
N PRO A 66 -15.83 -10.11 4.24
CA PRO A 66 -17.23 -10.23 4.65
C PRO A 66 -17.41 -10.39 6.18
N ALA A 67 -18.54 -9.92 6.69
CA ALA A 67 -19.05 -10.29 8.03
C ALA A 67 -19.35 -11.81 8.04
N PRO A 68 -19.04 -12.59 9.11
CA PRO A 68 -18.90 -12.19 10.52
C PRO A 68 -17.45 -12.01 11.03
N TRP A 69 -16.41 -12.24 10.22
CA TRP A 69 -15.01 -12.12 10.68
C TRP A 69 -14.54 -10.66 10.89
N ARG A 70 -15.41 -9.68 10.62
CA ARG A 70 -15.21 -8.23 10.86
C ARG A 70 -15.20 -7.87 12.35
N GLU A 71 -15.80 -8.69 13.20
CA GLU A 71 -15.96 -8.41 14.64
C GLU A 71 -14.63 -8.42 15.42
N ILE A 72 -13.59 -9.07 14.87
CA ILE A 72 -12.26 -9.07 15.47
C ILE A 72 -11.40 -8.02 14.75
N PRO A 73 -11.15 -6.84 15.35
CA PRO A 73 -10.47 -5.72 14.69
C PRO A 73 -9.06 -6.09 14.23
N ALA A 74 -8.37 -6.98 14.97
CA ALA A 74 -7.06 -7.48 14.59
C ALA A 74 -7.10 -8.32 13.30
N ARG A 75 -8.12 -9.16 13.10
CA ARG A 75 -8.26 -9.98 11.88
C ARG A 75 -8.64 -9.14 10.67
N HIS A 76 -9.46 -8.11 10.88
CA HIS A 76 -9.81 -7.16 9.84
C HIS A 76 -8.60 -6.32 9.40
N ALA A 77 -7.78 -5.85 10.35
CA ALA A 77 -6.52 -5.17 10.05
C ALA A 77 -5.54 -6.07 9.29
N VAL A 78 -5.39 -7.34 9.70
CA VAL A 78 -4.55 -8.31 8.96
C VAL A 78 -5.09 -8.55 7.55
N ALA A 79 -6.41 -8.67 7.38
CA ALA A 79 -7.00 -8.86 6.06
C ALA A 79 -6.72 -7.70 5.10
N GLY A 80 -6.78 -6.45 5.59
CA GLY A 80 -6.46 -5.25 4.80
C GLY A 80 -4.96 -5.05 4.55
N CYS A 81 -4.14 -5.24 5.59
CA CYS A 81 -2.71 -4.90 5.54
C CYS A 81 -1.80 -6.01 5.00
N ALA A 82 -2.27 -7.27 4.95
CA ALA A 82 -1.44 -8.40 4.53
C ALA A 82 -0.82 -8.20 3.14
N VAL A 83 -1.60 -7.67 2.19
CA VAL A 83 -1.13 -7.46 0.82
C VAL A 83 -0.04 -6.38 0.74
N PRO A 84 -0.25 -5.15 1.24
CA PRO A 84 0.82 -4.15 1.28
C PRO A 84 2.07 -4.60 2.04
N VAL A 85 1.90 -5.32 3.16
CA VAL A 85 3.03 -5.85 3.95
C VAL A 85 3.81 -6.89 3.16
N ALA A 86 3.13 -7.81 2.49
CA ALA A 86 3.78 -8.81 1.64
C ALA A 86 4.55 -8.17 0.47
N ALA A 87 3.97 -7.14 -0.16
CA ALA A 87 4.64 -6.39 -1.23
C ALA A 87 5.89 -5.66 -0.74
N GLN A 88 5.83 -5.04 0.45
CA GLN A 88 6.99 -4.42 1.08
C GLN A 88 8.09 -5.44 1.39
N LEU A 89 7.72 -6.59 1.97
CA LEU A 89 8.67 -7.67 2.28
C LEU A 89 9.34 -8.18 1.01
N LEU A 90 8.58 -8.44 -0.05
CA LEU A 90 9.12 -8.85 -1.34
C LEU A 90 10.11 -7.82 -1.90
N THR A 91 9.76 -6.53 -1.82
CA THR A 91 10.62 -5.43 -2.28
C THR A 91 11.93 -5.37 -1.49
N VAL A 92 11.87 -5.54 -0.16
CA VAL A 92 13.04 -5.57 0.70
C VAL A 92 13.90 -6.81 0.41
N SER A 93 13.30 -7.98 0.25
CA SER A 93 14.02 -9.22 -0.10
C SER A 93 14.73 -9.12 -1.46
N LEU A 94 14.08 -8.53 -2.46
CA LEU A 94 14.68 -8.33 -3.79
C LEU A 94 15.79 -7.26 -3.79
N ARG A 95 15.77 -6.33 -2.84
CA ARG A 95 16.75 -5.23 -2.72
C ARG A 95 17.69 -5.37 -1.53
N TRP A 96 17.78 -6.56 -0.94
CA TRP A 96 18.49 -6.82 0.32
C TRP A 96 19.95 -6.35 0.30
N GLU A 97 20.64 -6.52 -0.84
CA GLU A 97 22.05 -6.08 -1.00
C GLU A 97 22.23 -4.55 -1.07
N ARG A 98 21.18 -3.79 -1.44
CA ARG A 98 21.22 -2.32 -1.57
C ARG A 98 20.51 -1.60 -0.43
N ALA A 99 19.56 -2.26 0.23
CA ALA A 99 18.74 -1.73 1.29
C ALA A 99 19.14 -2.37 2.62
N GLY A 100 20.28 -1.95 3.16
CA GLY A 100 20.65 -2.32 4.53
C GLY A 100 19.58 -1.84 5.53
N PRO A 101 19.42 -2.52 6.68
CA PRO A 101 18.41 -2.19 7.70
C PRO A 101 18.58 -0.80 8.33
N SER A 102 19.76 -0.19 8.16
CA SER A 102 20.06 1.19 8.58
C SER A 102 19.74 2.24 7.52
N SER A 103 19.26 1.86 6.33
CA SER A 103 19.00 2.82 5.26
C SER A 103 17.77 3.69 5.56
N LEU A 104 17.93 5.00 5.45
CA LEU A 104 16.84 5.98 5.59
C LEU A 104 15.67 5.67 4.65
N ALA A 105 15.96 5.13 3.46
CA ALA A 105 14.95 4.69 2.50
C ALA A 105 14.05 3.57 3.04
N MET A 106 14.59 2.62 3.81
CA MET A 106 13.80 1.55 4.42
C MET A 106 12.86 2.09 5.51
N TRP A 107 13.32 3.05 6.30
CA TRP A 107 12.50 3.72 7.31
C TRP A 107 11.38 4.55 6.68
N MET A 108 11.68 5.28 5.60
CA MET A 108 10.66 6.03 4.85
C MET A 108 9.62 5.09 4.23
N SER A 109 10.03 3.99 3.61
CA SER A 109 9.13 2.99 3.03
C SER A 109 8.23 2.34 4.10
N THR A 110 8.82 2.00 5.25
CA THR A 110 8.07 1.48 6.40
C THR A 110 7.07 2.52 6.94
N GLY A 111 7.48 3.79 7.02
CA GLY A 111 6.59 4.89 7.42
C GLY A 111 5.40 5.05 6.47
N VAL A 112 5.64 5.02 5.15
CA VAL A 112 4.61 5.07 4.11
C VAL A 112 3.66 3.88 4.20
N LEU A 113 4.20 2.67 4.42
CA LEU A 113 3.40 1.46 4.62
C LEU A 113 2.47 1.61 5.83
N LEU A 114 3.02 1.98 6.99
CA LEU A 114 2.25 2.13 8.23
C LEU A 114 1.17 3.21 8.09
N ALA A 115 1.52 4.37 7.53
CA ALA A 115 0.59 5.46 7.31
C ALA A 115 -0.51 5.06 6.31
N GLY A 116 -0.15 4.38 5.22
CA GLY A 116 -1.11 3.94 4.22
C GLY A 116 -2.08 2.88 4.76
N CYS A 117 -1.58 1.92 5.53
CA CYS A 117 -2.38 0.92 6.23
C CYS A 117 -3.36 1.58 7.22
N ALA A 118 -2.86 2.52 8.04
CA ALA A 118 -3.68 3.24 9.01
C ALA A 118 -4.79 4.06 8.35
N LEU A 119 -4.46 4.81 7.28
CA LEU A 119 -5.41 5.61 6.52
C LEU A 119 -6.45 4.74 5.79
N GLY A 120 -6.03 3.63 5.19
CA GLY A 120 -6.94 2.70 4.50
C GLY A 120 -7.97 2.09 5.45
N LEU A 121 -7.56 1.70 6.66
CA LEU A 121 -8.46 1.20 7.69
C LEU A 121 -9.36 2.31 8.28
N LEU A 122 -8.84 3.53 8.44
CA LEU A 122 -9.62 4.66 8.93
C LEU A 122 -10.72 5.08 7.95
N LEU A 123 -10.39 5.11 6.65
CA LEU A 123 -11.35 5.40 5.57
C LEU A 123 -12.49 4.39 5.55
N GLU A 124 -12.17 3.11 5.75
CA GLU A 124 -13.19 2.07 5.81
C GLU A 124 -14.14 2.28 6.99
N ARG A 125 -13.61 2.51 8.20
CA ARG A 125 -14.44 2.78 9.38
C ARG A 125 -15.34 4.00 9.20
N ARG A 126 -14.83 5.08 8.60
CA ARG A 126 -15.63 6.29 8.34
C ARG A 126 -16.75 6.03 7.32
N GLN A 127 -16.53 5.14 6.34
CA GLN A 127 -17.57 4.77 5.38
C GLN A 127 -18.66 3.90 6.03
N GLU A 128 -18.30 3.02 6.97
CA GLU A 128 -19.25 2.23 7.76
C GLU A 128 -20.14 3.12 8.63
N GLU A 129 -19.60 4.18 9.25
CA GLU A 129 -20.37 5.16 10.03
C GLU A 129 -21.37 5.97 9.18
N VAL A 130 -21.06 6.20 7.90
CA VAL A 130 -21.88 7.02 6.98
C VAL A 130 -22.98 6.21 6.28
N ARG A 131 -22.82 4.89 6.14
CA ARG A 131 -23.83 3.97 5.62
C ARG A 131 -24.32 3.04 6.75
N PRO A 132 -25.27 3.48 7.59
CA PRO A 132 -25.94 2.60 8.55
C PRO A 132 -26.78 1.53 7.84
#